data_AF-A0A4R8Z9B0-F1
#
_entry.id   AF-A0A4R8Z9B0-F1
#
_cell.length_a   1.000
_cell.length_b   1.000
_cell.length_c   1.000
_cell.angle_alpha   90.00
_cell.angle_beta   90.00
_cell.angle_gamma   90.00
#
_symmetry.space_group_name_H-M   'P 1'
#
loop_
_entity.id
_entity.type
_entity.pdbx_description
1 polymer ?
#
loop_
_entity_poly.entity_id
_entity_poly.type
_entity_poly.pdbx_seq_one_letter_code
_entity_poly.pdbx_strand_id
1 'polypeptide(L)' 'MIVLTRLNESHFAINPDLIERIHANPDTTLVMVDGANFIVTESMDEVIEKIANYRAHVIALAYDPTASDLPRGPRAI' A
#
# COMPACT_ATOMS: atom_id res chain seq x y z
N MET A 1 3.63 -1.31 1.28
CA MET A 1 3.02 -1.97 0.09
C MET A 1 1.66 -2.51 0.50
N ILE A 2 0.64 -2.33 -0.35
CA ILE A 2 -0.67 -2.97 -0.20
C ILE A 2 -0.82 -4.05 -1.26
N VAL A 3 -1.51 -5.15 -0.92
CA VAL A 3 -1.80 -6.25 -1.85
C VAL A 3 -3.22 -6.10 -2.37
N LEU A 4 -3.36 -6.22 -3.69
CA LEU A 4 -4.60 -6.10 -4.44
C LEU A 4 -4.72 -7.25 -5.42
N THR A 5 -5.93 -7.45 -5.91
CA THR A 5 -6.29 -8.59 -6.74
C THR A 5 -6.74 -8.10 -8.10
N ARG A 6 -6.12 -8.59 -9.16
CA ARG A 6 -6.56 -8.31 -10.54
C ARG A 6 -7.84 -9.09 -10.85
N LEU A 7 -8.55 -8.68 -11.89
CA LEU A 7 -9.75 -9.39 -12.38
C LEU A 7 -9.50 -10.85 -12.80
N ASN A 8 -8.25 -11.21 -13.08
CA ASN A 8 -7.84 -12.59 -13.38
C ASN A 8 -7.39 -13.38 -12.13
N GLU A 9 -7.78 -12.93 -10.93
CA GLU A 9 -7.48 -13.52 -9.62
C GLU A 9 -5.99 -13.53 -9.22
N SER A 10 -5.11 -12.97 -10.07
CA SER A 10 -3.70 -12.81 -9.72
C SER A 10 -3.50 -11.67 -8.74
N HIS A 11 -2.62 -11.90 -7.77
CA HIS A 11 -2.29 -10.92 -6.74
C HIS A 11 -1.07 -10.10 -7.14
N PHE A 12 -1.07 -8.83 -6.76
CA PHE A 12 0.08 -7.95 -6.93
C PHE A 12 0.16 -6.95 -5.79
N ALA A 13 1.36 -6.44 -5.53
CA ALA A 13 1.61 -5.44 -4.49
C ALA A 13 2.01 -4.11 -5.12
N ILE A 14 1.44 -3.00 -4.62
CA ILE A 14 1.79 -1.64 -5.06
C ILE A 14 2.16 -0.75 -3.88
N ASN A 15 2.92 0.30 -4.18
CA ASN A 15 3.11 1.40 -3.25
C ASN A 15 1.85 2.28 -3.27
N PRO A 16 1.06 2.33 -2.18
CA PRO A 16 -0.15 3.14 -2.15
C PRO A 16 0.11 4.64 -2.22
N ASP A 17 1.31 5.10 -1.88
CA ASP A 17 1.66 6.53 -1.94
C ASP A 17 1.89 7.03 -3.37
N LEU A 18 1.99 6.12 -4.35
CA LEU A 18 2.12 6.44 -5.77
C LEU A 18 0.80 6.35 -6.54
N ILE A 19 -0.31 6.05 -5.86
CA ILE A 19 -1.64 6.11 -6.44
C ILE A 19 -2.01 7.59 -6.56
N GLU A 20 -2.22 8.06 -7.78
CA GLU A 20 -2.60 9.43 -8.06
C GLU A 20 -4.10 9.63 -7.85
N ARG A 21 -4.92 8.67 -8.32
CA ARG A 21 -6.38 8.73 -8.27
C ARG A 21 -7.00 7.33 -8.34
N ILE A 22 -8.20 7.21 -7.79
CA ILE A 22 -9.03 6.00 -7.81
C ILE A 22 -10.38 6.36 -8.46
N HIS A 23 -10.82 5.53 -9.40
CA HIS A 23 -12.12 5.65 -10.05
C HIS A 23 -12.86 4.33 -9.99
N ALA A 24 -14.19 4.36 -9.89
CA ALA A 24 -15.02 3.16 -9.89
C ALA A 24 -16.14 3.28 -10.94
N ASN A 25 -16.02 2.54 -12.05
CA ASN A 25 -17.11 2.41 -13.05
C ASN A 25 -16.79 1.34 -14.14
N PRO A 26 -17.41 0.16 -14.17
CA PRO A 26 -18.07 -0.56 -13.07
C PRO A 26 -17.06 -1.14 -12.06
N ASP A 27 -15.83 -1.37 -12.51
CA ASP A 27 -14.72 -1.88 -11.70
C ASP A 27 -13.88 -0.73 -11.12
N THR A 28 -13.07 -1.03 -10.11
CA THR A 28 -12.14 -0.07 -9.51
C THR A 28 -10.85 0.01 -10.33
N THR A 29 -10.51 1.21 -10.79
CA THR A 29 -9.27 1.50 -11.50
C THR A 29 -8.38 2.42 -10.65
N LEU A 30 -7.14 2.00 -10.47
CA LEU A 30 -6.07 2.78 -9.84
C LEU A 30 -5.19 3.38 -10.93
N VAL A 31 -5.06 4.70 -10.91
CA VAL A 31 -4.14 5.42 -11.79
C VAL A 31 -2.94 5.83 -10.96
N MET A 32 -1.76 5.44 -11.40
CA MET A 32 -0.49 5.74 -10.76
C MET A 32 0.08 7.06 -11.28
N VAL A 33 0.97 7.69 -10.50
CA VAL A 33 1.63 8.95 -10.88
C VAL A 33 2.49 8.87 -12.15
N ASP A 34 2.88 7.67 -12.57
CA ASP A 34 3.62 7.42 -13.81
C ASP A 34 2.69 7.17 -15.02
N GLY A 35 1.37 7.25 -14.81
CA GLY A 35 0.34 6.98 -15.81
C GLY A 35 -0.02 5.50 -15.95
N ALA A 36 0.60 4.58 -15.20
CA ALA A 36 0.20 3.18 -15.19
C ALA A 36 -1.20 3.02 -14.59
N ASN A 37 -1.99 2.09 -15.13
CA ASN A 37 -3.35 1.81 -14.67
C ASN A 37 -3.50 0.35 -14.25
N PHE A 38 -4.15 0.13 -13.11
CA PHE A 38 -4.48 -1.20 -12.61
C PHE A 38 -5.98 -1.31 -12.33
N ILE A 39 -6.62 -2.35 -12.86
CA ILE A 39 -8.01 -2.69 -12.54
C ILE A 39 -7.99 -3.81 -11.50
N VAL A 40 -8.76 -3.61 -10.44
CA VAL A 40 -8.76 -4.48 -9.26
C VAL A 40 -10.17 -4.93 -8.89
N THR A 41 -10.28 -6.07 -8.21
CA THR A 41 -11.56 -6.60 -7.73
C THR A 41 -12.04 -5.90 -6.47
N GLU A 42 -11.11 -5.31 -5.69
CA GLU A 42 -11.44 -4.50 -4.53
C GLU A 42 -12.27 -3.27 -4.94
N SER A 43 -13.29 -2.94 -4.15
CA SER A 43 -14.00 -1.67 -4.23
C SER A 43 -13.09 -0.49 -3.88
N MET A 44 -13.47 0.71 -4.31
CA MET A 44 -12.77 1.94 -3.95
C MET A 44 -12.59 2.09 -2.44
N ASP A 45 -13.62 1.76 -1.65
CA ASP A 45 -13.59 1.87 -0.19
C ASP A 45 -12.61 0.86 0.43
N GLU A 46 -12.58 -0.39 -0.03
CA GLU A 46 -11.60 -1.39 0.42
C GLU A 46 -10.16 -0.97 0.11
N VAL A 47 -9.93 -0.36 -1.05
CA VAL A 47 -8.60 0.18 -1.40
C VAL A 47 -8.21 1.29 -0.43
N ILE A 48 -9.11 2.26 -0.17
CA ILE A 48 -8.85 3.35 0.78
C ILE A 48 -8.56 2.81 2.18
N GLU A 49 -9.31 1.82 2.65
CA GLU A 49 -9.09 1.19 3.95
C GLU A 49 -7.73 0.50 4.02
N LYS A 50 -7.34 -0.26 2.99
CA LYS A 50 -6.01 -0.87 2.89
C LYS A 50 -4.90 0.17 2.96
N ILE A 51 -5.07 1.33 2.30
CA ILE A 51 -4.12 2.44 2.35
C ILE A 51 -4.01 3.01 3.77
N ALA A 52 -5.16 3.28 4.42
CA ALA A 52 -5.20 3.82 5.78
C ALA A 52 -4.54 2.88 6.78
N ASN A 53 -4.87 1.58 6.71
CA ASN A 53 -4.29 0.54 7.55
C ASN A 53 -2.77 0.42 7.34
N TYR A 54 -2.30 0.47 6.10
CA TYR A 54 -0.87 0.46 5.80
C TYR A 54 -0.15 1.66 6.45
N ARG A 55 -0.68 2.88 6.29
CA ARG A 55 -0.08 4.09 6.86
C ARG A 55 -0.09 4.06 8.39
N ALA A 56 -1.20 3.65 8.99
CA ALA A 56 -1.33 3.49 10.43
C ALA A 56 -0.31 2.47 10.97
N HIS A 57 -0.14 1.34 10.28
CA HIS A 57 0.83 0.31 10.65
C HIS A 57 2.27 0.82 10.60
N VAL A 58 2.65 1.55 9.55
CA VAL A 58 3.99 2.16 9.43
C VAL A 58 4.24 3.13 10.60
N ILE A 59 3.27 3.98 10.93
CA ILE A 59 3.38 4.93 12.05
C ILE A 59 3.50 4.18 13.38
N ALA A 60 2.65 3.18 13.62
CA ALA A 60 2.68 2.40 14.85
C ALA A 60 4.04 1.73 15.08
N LEU A 61 4.64 1.14 14.04
CA LEU A 61 5.98 0.55 14.11
C LEU A 61 7.07 1.59 14.36
N ALA A 62 6.95 2.79 13.79
CA ALA A 62 7.93 3.86 13.99
C ALA A 62 7.91 4.42 15.43
N TYR A 63 6.75 4.36 16.11
CA TYR A 63 6.59 4.80 17.50
C TYR A 63 6.75 3.68 18.54
N ASP A 64 7.05 2.45 18.11
CA ASP A 64 7.24 1.34 19.05
C ASP A 64 8.44 1.64 19.98
N PRO A 65 8.22 1.86 21.29
CA PRO A 65 9.28 2.18 22.22
C PRO A 65 10.29 1.03 22.39
N THR A 66 9.92 -0.19 22.00
CA THR A 66 10.82 -1.36 22.00
C THR A 66 11.73 -1.41 20.77
N ALA A 67 11.43 -0.63 19.72
CA ALA A 67 12.26 -0.56 18.51
C ALA A 67 13.63 0.09 18.75
N SER A 68 13.83 0.79 19.88
CA SER A 68 15.16 1.32 20.27
C SER A 68 16.16 0.22 20.63
N ASP A 69 15.71 -1.01 20.89
CA ASP A 69 16.56 -2.18 21.16
C ASP A 69 16.91 -2.98 19.89
N LEU A 70 16.42 -2.56 18.72
CA LEU A 70 16.87 -3.16 17.47
C LEU A 70 18.35 -2.80 17.24
N PRO A 71 19.22 -3.77 16.96
CA PRO A 71 20.61 -3.51 16.67
C PRO A 71 20.69 -2.58 15.46
N ARG A 72 21.01 -1.31 15.71
CA ARG A 72 21.39 -0.38 14.64
C ARG A 72 22.58 -1.02 13.94
N GLY A 73 22.53 -1.08 12.61
CA GLY A 73 23.44 -1.82 11.74
C GLY A 73 24.94 -1.64 12.04
N PRO A 74 25.80 -2.42 11.39
CA PRO A 74 27.14 -2.72 11.88
C PRO A 74 27.90 -1.46 12.29
N ARG A 75 28.36 -1.43 13.55
CA ARG A 75 29.32 -0.43 14.03
C ARG A 75 30.52 -0.48 13.09
N ALA A 76 30.74 0.61 12.35
CA ALA A 76 31.97 0.82 11.62
C ALA A 76 33.13 0.72 12.62
N ILE A 77 34.06 -0.19 12.31
CA ILE A 77 35.35 -0.36 13.01
C ILE A 77 36.33 0.75 12.63
#